data_AF-A0A7V2SXY2-F1
#
_entry.id   AF-A0A7V2SXY2-F1
#
_cell.length_a   1.000
_cell.length_b   1.000
_cell.length_c   1.000
_cell.angle_alpha   90.00
_cell.angle_beta   90.00
_cell.angle_gamma   90.00
#
_symmetry.space_group_name_H-M   'P 1'
#
loop_
_entity.id
_entity.type
_entity.pdbx_description
1 polymer ?
#
loop_
_entity_poly.entity_id
_entity_poly.type
_entity_poly.pdbx_seq_one_letter_code
_entity_poly.pdbx_strand_id
1 'polypeptide(L)'
;MATYQLSSIQKTYKFSANPPVLDKVVFTIDHIHAGDHHLSSTYEVVKFLTDHGIPITVFIQATNPSNDYEFDRSNARLIYNLAPHLVTLGVHPLPKGHSQAQQRDTLNIINRIIQDITRKRPITLSYHGSGAGPMLGISFPGIQFARGIHHTWAVNSDNRLDTPVMPLVSVSRAYEYIHERNNARLSATLFVHSTELRHGSRQRRVFDTLVRDVIQHRLQALPYLQAMQQDFRSDGATAVTTQPTEIGVMRLSALTKQGKRPIPVNLSIKQRDGNYSTSASNTTSRQFSLPVGKYRVSAKIGQTTETKDLSLNATQGIHHIFLMPV
;
A
#
# COMPACT_ATOMS: atom_id res chain seq x y z
N MET A 1 -4.22 -27.11 -13.23
CA MET A 1 -3.84 -25.79 -12.71
C MET A 1 -3.91 -25.83 -11.20
N ALA A 2 -3.07 -25.07 -10.50
CA ALA A 2 -2.94 -25.11 -9.05
C ALA A 2 -4.06 -24.32 -8.33
N THR A 3 -5.08 -25.00 -7.83
CA THR A 3 -6.18 -24.38 -7.07
C THR A 3 -5.66 -23.65 -5.82
N TYR A 4 -6.16 -22.44 -5.57
CA TYR A 4 -5.78 -21.67 -4.39
C TYR A 4 -6.33 -22.32 -3.11
N GLN A 5 -5.46 -22.48 -2.11
CA GLN A 5 -5.80 -23.01 -0.80
C GLN A 5 -5.06 -22.23 0.29
N LEU A 6 -5.76 -21.95 1.40
CA LEU A 6 -5.15 -21.32 2.57
C LEU A 6 -4.08 -22.23 3.17
N SER A 7 -2.95 -21.64 3.56
CA SER A 7 -1.93 -22.33 4.35
C SER A 7 -2.35 -22.52 5.81
N SER A 8 -1.69 -23.45 6.51
CA SER A 8 -1.95 -23.86 7.90
C SER A 8 -1.46 -22.86 8.96
N ILE A 9 -1.73 -21.57 8.76
CA ILE A 9 -1.24 -20.50 9.65
C ILE A 9 -2.07 -20.44 10.92
N GLN A 10 -1.41 -20.18 12.06
CA GLN A 10 -2.07 -20.09 13.37
C GLN A 10 -2.19 -18.65 13.91
N LYS A 11 -1.39 -17.67 13.45
CA LYS A 11 -1.40 -16.29 13.98
C LYS A 11 -2.71 -15.55 13.71
N THR A 12 -3.34 -14.99 14.73
CA THR A 12 -4.64 -14.31 14.65
C THR A 12 -4.54 -12.82 14.94
N TYR A 13 -5.48 -12.04 14.41
CA TYR A 13 -5.60 -10.62 14.72
C TYR A 13 -5.95 -10.42 16.20
N LYS A 14 -5.21 -9.55 16.90
CA LYS A 14 -5.34 -9.34 18.35
C LYS A 14 -5.72 -7.92 18.76
N PHE A 15 -5.62 -6.95 17.86
CA PHE A 15 -6.10 -5.59 18.14
C PHE A 15 -7.63 -5.63 18.17
N SER A 16 -8.22 -4.96 19.16
CA SER A 16 -9.62 -4.99 19.59
C SER A 16 -10.62 -5.39 18.50
N ALA A 17 -10.75 -6.69 18.21
CA ALA A 17 -11.85 -7.25 17.46
C ALA A 17 -13.04 -7.38 18.41
N ASN A 18 -13.48 -6.25 18.96
CA ASN A 18 -14.66 -6.19 19.81
C ASN A 18 -15.81 -5.58 18.99
N PRO A 19 -16.85 -6.36 18.69
CA PRO A 19 -18.08 -5.87 18.10
C PRO A 19 -18.58 -4.60 18.80
N PRO A 20 -19.16 -3.61 18.08
CA PRO A 20 -19.78 -3.80 16.77
C PRO A 20 -18.97 -3.33 15.55
N VAL A 21 -17.75 -2.80 15.69
CA VAL A 21 -16.97 -2.26 14.55
C VAL A 21 -15.64 -3.00 14.42
N LEU A 22 -15.50 -3.79 13.36
CA LEU A 22 -14.27 -4.48 13.01
C LEU A 22 -13.33 -3.55 12.23
N ASP A 23 -12.02 -3.75 12.41
CA ASP A 23 -11.02 -3.07 11.58
C ASP A 23 -11.13 -3.52 10.12
N LYS A 24 -11.04 -2.53 9.23
CA LYS A 24 -11.34 -2.66 7.80
C LYS A 24 -10.08 -2.92 7.01
N VAL A 25 -10.13 -3.97 6.20
CA VAL A 25 -9.09 -4.36 5.24
C VAL A 25 -9.64 -4.38 3.83
N VAL A 26 -8.80 -4.07 2.85
CA VAL A 26 -9.14 -4.13 1.43
C VAL A 26 -8.13 -5.00 0.70
N PHE A 27 -8.64 -5.93 -0.10
CA PHE A 27 -7.85 -6.78 -0.96
C PHE A 27 -7.72 -6.16 -2.35
N THR A 28 -6.50 -6.09 -2.85
CA THR A 28 -6.24 -5.75 -4.25
C THR A 28 -5.18 -6.67 -4.84
N ILE A 29 -5.32 -7.01 -6.12
CA ILE A 29 -4.33 -7.74 -6.90
C ILE A 29 -3.84 -6.85 -8.02
N ASP A 30 -2.53 -6.90 -8.21
CA ASP A 30 -1.88 -6.24 -9.31
C ASP A 30 -1.72 -7.17 -10.51
N HIS A 31 -2.22 -6.72 -11.66
CA HIS A 31 -2.22 -7.42 -12.94
C HIS A 31 -2.87 -8.82 -12.92
N ILE A 32 -3.07 -9.36 -14.11
CA ILE A 32 -3.49 -10.74 -14.29
C ILE A 32 -2.24 -11.56 -14.60
N HIS A 33 -1.99 -12.57 -13.77
CA HIS A 33 -0.96 -13.56 -14.03
C HIS A 33 -1.59 -14.91 -14.31
N ALA A 34 -1.07 -15.57 -15.35
CA ALA A 34 -1.28 -17.00 -15.54
C ALA A 34 -0.64 -17.76 -14.38
N GLY A 35 -1.32 -18.80 -13.93
CA GLY A 35 -0.77 -19.78 -13.00
C GLY A 35 -0.09 -20.92 -13.75
N ASP A 36 0.52 -21.82 -12.99
CA ASP A 36 1.07 -23.07 -13.48
C ASP A 36 0.76 -24.22 -12.51
N HIS A 37 1.53 -25.31 -12.54
CA HIS A 37 1.35 -26.46 -11.65
C HIS A 37 1.75 -26.17 -10.19
N HIS A 38 2.48 -25.08 -9.93
CA HIS A 38 3.04 -24.70 -8.63
C HIS A 38 2.55 -23.34 -8.14
N LEU A 39 2.03 -22.51 -9.03
CA LEU A 39 1.59 -21.15 -8.77
C LEU A 39 0.12 -20.99 -9.14
N SER A 40 -0.70 -20.56 -8.17
CA SER A 40 -2.08 -20.20 -8.45
C SER A 40 -2.14 -18.96 -9.34
N SER A 41 -3.01 -19.04 -10.34
CA SER A 41 -3.35 -17.92 -11.23
C SER A 41 -4.09 -16.81 -10.47
N THR A 42 -4.14 -15.61 -11.05
CA THR A 42 -5.02 -14.54 -10.51
C THR A 42 -6.48 -15.01 -10.44
N TYR A 43 -6.94 -15.81 -11.42
CA TYR A 43 -8.28 -16.37 -11.42
C TYR A 43 -8.56 -17.25 -10.19
N GLU A 44 -7.65 -18.16 -9.83
CA GLU A 44 -7.83 -19.05 -8.68
C GLU A 44 -7.85 -18.30 -7.35
N VAL A 45 -7.03 -17.25 -7.20
CA VAL A 45 -7.03 -16.39 -6.01
C VAL A 45 -8.36 -15.62 -5.92
N VAL A 46 -8.80 -14.98 -7.01
CA VAL A 46 -10.06 -14.22 -7.03
C VAL A 46 -11.25 -15.13 -6.79
N LYS A 47 -11.28 -16.31 -7.40
CA LYS A 47 -12.33 -17.30 -7.17
C LYS A 47 -12.40 -17.67 -5.69
N PHE A 48 -11.26 -17.98 -5.06
CA PHE A 48 -11.24 -18.31 -3.64
C PHE A 48 -11.81 -17.18 -2.77
N LEU A 49 -11.40 -15.93 -3.00
CA LEU A 49 -11.90 -14.78 -2.23
C LEU A 49 -13.41 -14.61 -2.41
N THR A 50 -13.88 -14.66 -3.65
CA THR A 50 -15.30 -14.43 -3.99
C THR A 50 -16.21 -15.57 -3.52
N ASP A 51 -15.76 -16.83 -3.56
CA ASP A 51 -16.45 -17.98 -2.96
C ASP A 51 -16.67 -17.80 -1.44
N HIS A 52 -15.83 -16.98 -0.77
CA HIS A 52 -15.94 -16.66 0.65
C HIS A 52 -16.55 -15.26 0.91
N GLY A 53 -17.17 -14.64 -0.09
CA GLY A 53 -17.81 -13.33 0.06
C GLY A 53 -16.85 -12.16 0.26
N ILE A 54 -15.55 -12.33 -0.04
CA ILE A 54 -14.53 -11.29 0.16
C ILE A 54 -14.42 -10.45 -1.13
N PRO A 55 -14.71 -9.14 -1.07
CA PRO A 55 -14.55 -8.26 -2.22
C PRO A 55 -13.08 -8.04 -2.58
N ILE A 56 -12.81 -7.91 -3.87
CA ILE A 56 -11.46 -7.79 -4.43
C ILE A 56 -11.44 -6.82 -5.61
N THR A 57 -10.38 -6.03 -5.71
CA THR A 57 -10.10 -5.22 -6.92
C THR A 57 -8.89 -5.78 -7.66
N VAL A 58 -9.02 -5.96 -8.97
CA VAL A 58 -7.94 -6.42 -9.85
C VAL A 58 -7.57 -5.29 -10.80
N PHE A 59 -6.32 -4.83 -10.75
CA PHE A 59 -5.84 -3.79 -11.65
C PHE A 59 -5.35 -4.41 -12.97
N ILE A 60 -5.93 -3.98 -14.09
CA ILE A 60 -5.69 -4.54 -15.41
C ILE A 60 -4.60 -3.76 -16.14
N GLN A 61 -3.65 -4.48 -16.71
CA GLN A 61 -2.65 -3.93 -17.64
C GLN A 61 -2.99 -4.36 -19.06
N ALA A 62 -2.69 -3.49 -20.03
CA ALA A 62 -2.69 -3.85 -21.45
C ALA A 62 -1.34 -4.48 -21.80
N THR A 63 -1.28 -5.81 -21.87
CA THR A 63 -0.02 -6.56 -22.01
C THR A 63 0.14 -7.23 -23.37
N ASN A 64 -0.95 -7.56 -24.04
CA ASN A 64 -0.92 -8.31 -25.29
C ASN A 64 -1.72 -7.59 -26.37
N PRO A 65 -1.08 -6.79 -27.25
CA PRO A 65 -1.79 -6.01 -28.27
C PRO A 65 -2.41 -6.86 -29.39
N SER A 66 -2.08 -8.16 -29.46
CA SER A 66 -2.62 -9.06 -30.49
C SER A 66 -4.14 -9.11 -30.44
N ASN A 67 -4.78 -9.09 -31.61
CA ASN A 67 -6.24 -9.13 -31.76
C ASN A 67 -6.95 -8.05 -30.91
N ASP A 68 -6.44 -6.82 -30.90
CA ASP A 68 -7.00 -5.70 -30.12
C ASP A 68 -7.14 -6.03 -28.63
N TYR A 69 -6.08 -6.57 -28.03
CA TYR A 69 -6.03 -6.90 -26.61
C TYR A 69 -7.07 -7.95 -26.17
N GLU A 70 -7.50 -8.83 -27.07
CA GLU A 70 -8.53 -9.84 -26.77
C GLU A 70 -8.09 -10.79 -25.65
N PHE A 71 -6.80 -11.10 -25.53
CA PHE A 71 -6.29 -11.91 -24.42
C PHE A 71 -6.49 -11.24 -23.06
N ASP A 72 -6.12 -9.96 -22.93
CA ASP A 72 -6.31 -9.18 -21.70
C ASP A 72 -7.82 -9.03 -21.39
N ARG A 73 -8.63 -8.77 -22.42
CA ARG A 73 -10.09 -8.64 -22.34
C ARG A 73 -10.76 -9.93 -21.88
N SER A 74 -10.43 -11.06 -22.48
CA SER A 74 -11.00 -12.36 -22.15
C SER A 74 -10.64 -12.79 -20.73
N ASN A 75 -9.39 -12.60 -20.29
CA ASN A 75 -8.98 -12.90 -18.91
C ASN A 75 -9.67 -12.00 -17.88
N ALA A 76 -9.74 -10.69 -18.14
CA ALA A 76 -10.44 -9.76 -17.27
C ALA A 76 -11.95 -10.07 -17.18
N ARG A 77 -12.58 -10.46 -18.31
CA ARG A 77 -13.98 -10.88 -18.35
C ARG A 77 -14.21 -12.14 -17.53
N LEU A 78 -13.34 -13.13 -17.68
CA LEU A 78 -13.41 -14.39 -16.93
C LEU A 78 -13.35 -14.13 -15.41
N ILE A 79 -12.44 -13.27 -14.96
CA ILE A 79 -12.29 -12.90 -13.55
C ILE A 79 -13.49 -12.10 -13.04
N TYR A 80 -13.95 -11.09 -13.79
CA TYR A 80 -15.10 -10.28 -13.40
C TYR A 80 -16.39 -11.11 -13.28
N ASN A 81 -16.59 -12.07 -14.18
CA ASN A 81 -17.78 -12.92 -14.20
C ASN A 81 -17.85 -13.93 -13.05
N LEU A 82 -16.78 -14.12 -12.26
CA LEU A 82 -16.83 -14.94 -11.05
C LEU A 82 -17.87 -14.42 -10.05
N ALA A 83 -17.84 -13.12 -9.78
CA ALA A 83 -18.79 -12.45 -8.90
C ALA A 83 -18.79 -10.94 -9.19
N PRO A 84 -19.57 -10.45 -10.18
CA PRO A 84 -19.58 -9.03 -10.58
C PRO A 84 -19.89 -8.03 -9.46
N HIS A 85 -20.52 -8.49 -8.38
CA HIS A 85 -20.84 -7.68 -7.20
C HIS A 85 -19.70 -7.62 -6.16
N LEU A 86 -18.69 -8.49 -6.27
CA LEU A 86 -17.51 -8.55 -5.40
C LEU A 86 -16.21 -8.20 -6.13
N VAL A 87 -16.17 -8.32 -7.45
CA VAL A 87 -14.98 -8.05 -8.27
C VAL A 87 -15.08 -6.67 -8.91
N THR A 88 -14.09 -5.83 -8.63
CA THR A 88 -13.91 -4.53 -9.31
C THR A 88 -12.68 -4.59 -10.22
N LEU A 89 -12.77 -4.03 -11.42
CA LEU A 89 -11.63 -3.85 -12.31
C LEU A 89 -11.11 -2.42 -12.22
N GLY A 90 -9.80 -2.27 -12.04
CA GLY A 90 -9.10 -0.98 -12.01
C GLY A 90 -8.04 -0.88 -13.10
N VAL A 91 -7.48 0.31 -13.30
CA VAL A 91 -6.41 0.56 -14.27
C VAL A 91 -5.05 0.26 -13.65
N HIS A 92 -4.20 -0.46 -14.38
CA HIS A 92 -2.77 -0.44 -14.13
C HIS A 92 -2.02 0.12 -15.34
N PRO A 93 -1.44 1.33 -15.25
CA PRO A 93 -0.88 2.06 -16.37
C PRO A 93 0.56 1.60 -16.68
N LEU A 94 1.23 2.30 -17.60
CA LEU A 94 2.63 2.03 -17.91
C LEU A 94 3.56 2.37 -16.73
N PRO A 95 4.75 1.74 -16.65
CA PRO A 95 5.81 2.11 -15.72
C PRO A 95 6.16 3.60 -15.75
N LYS A 96 6.81 4.06 -14.67
CA LYS A 96 7.44 5.39 -14.63
C LYS A 96 8.40 5.60 -15.82
N GLY A 97 8.42 6.81 -16.36
CA GLY A 97 9.31 7.21 -17.47
C GLY A 97 8.59 7.43 -18.81
N HIS A 98 7.32 7.02 -18.91
CA HIS A 98 6.50 7.24 -20.10
C HIS A 98 5.89 8.65 -20.12
N SER A 99 5.72 9.19 -21.32
CA SER A 99 5.09 10.51 -21.55
C SER A 99 3.59 10.50 -21.23
N GLN A 100 2.99 11.68 -21.04
CA GLN A 100 1.54 11.83 -20.88
C GLN A 100 0.76 11.23 -22.05
N ALA A 101 1.27 11.34 -23.28
CA ALA A 101 0.63 10.78 -24.46
C ALA A 101 0.56 9.25 -24.38
N GLN A 102 1.70 8.59 -24.13
CA GLN A 102 1.77 7.14 -23.97
C GLN A 102 0.89 6.64 -22.81
N GLN A 103 0.93 7.33 -21.66
CA GLN A 103 0.09 6.99 -20.52
C GLN A 103 -1.40 7.13 -20.84
N ARG A 104 -1.79 8.17 -21.59
CA ARG A 104 -3.18 8.38 -22.02
C ARG A 104 -3.63 7.32 -23.03
N ASP A 105 -2.77 6.92 -23.95
CA ASP A 105 -3.09 5.90 -24.95
C ASP A 105 -3.33 4.54 -24.28
N THR A 106 -2.45 4.15 -23.35
CA THR A 106 -2.65 2.94 -22.52
C THR A 106 -3.89 3.04 -21.64
N LEU A 107 -4.14 4.18 -20.98
CA LEU A 107 -5.36 4.40 -20.21
C LEU A 107 -6.60 4.20 -21.09
N ASN A 108 -6.62 4.73 -22.32
CA ASN A 108 -7.74 4.58 -23.24
C ASN A 108 -7.98 3.12 -23.65
N ILE A 109 -6.92 2.36 -23.89
CA ILE A 109 -7.02 0.92 -24.18
C ILE A 109 -7.67 0.18 -23.00
N ILE A 110 -7.14 0.37 -21.79
CA ILE A 110 -7.64 -0.30 -20.58
C ILE A 110 -9.08 0.14 -20.27
N ASN A 111 -9.39 1.42 -20.47
CA ASN A 111 -10.75 1.94 -20.32
C ASN A 111 -11.74 1.23 -21.24
N ARG A 112 -11.38 0.99 -22.51
CA ARG A 112 -12.25 0.24 -23.44
C ARG A 112 -12.45 -1.19 -22.98
N ILE A 113 -11.37 -1.89 -22.61
CA ILE A 113 -11.44 -3.26 -22.08
C ILE A 113 -12.40 -3.34 -20.88
N ILE A 114 -12.22 -2.48 -19.88
CA ILE A 114 -13.05 -2.48 -18.67
C ILE A 114 -14.49 -2.05 -18.98
N GLN A 115 -14.68 -1.08 -19.86
CA GLN A 115 -16.02 -0.63 -20.28
C GLN A 115 -16.78 -1.72 -21.06
N ASP A 116 -16.10 -2.51 -21.88
CA ASP A 116 -16.73 -3.62 -22.61
C ASP A 116 -17.22 -4.73 -21.67
N ILE A 117 -16.49 -4.97 -20.58
CA ILE A 117 -16.79 -6.01 -19.60
C ILE A 117 -17.85 -5.53 -18.60
N THR A 118 -17.67 -4.34 -18.03
CA THR A 118 -18.44 -3.86 -16.87
C THR A 118 -19.53 -2.86 -17.25
N ARG A 119 -19.54 -2.37 -18.50
CA ARG A 119 -20.35 -1.24 -18.98
C ARG A 119 -20.06 0.09 -18.28
N LYS A 120 -18.99 0.16 -17.49
CA LYS A 120 -18.56 1.35 -16.75
C LYS A 120 -17.10 1.65 -17.04
N ARG A 121 -16.73 2.93 -16.99
CA ARG A 121 -15.32 3.31 -17.01
C ARG A 121 -14.71 3.10 -15.62
N PRO A 122 -13.46 2.62 -15.53
CA PRO A 122 -12.78 2.51 -14.26
C PRO A 122 -12.52 3.91 -13.70
N ILE A 123 -12.67 4.05 -12.38
CA ILE A 123 -12.32 5.27 -11.64
C ILE A 123 -11.20 5.02 -10.63
N THR A 124 -10.64 3.81 -10.65
CA THR A 124 -9.57 3.36 -9.75
C THR A 124 -8.33 3.00 -10.54
N LEU A 125 -7.16 3.31 -9.98
CA LEU A 125 -5.86 3.04 -10.59
C LEU A 125 -4.87 2.48 -9.55
N SER A 126 -3.88 1.72 -9.99
CA SER A 126 -2.68 1.44 -9.21
C SER A 126 -1.43 1.83 -9.99
N TYR A 127 -0.41 2.35 -9.33
CA TYR A 127 0.80 2.81 -10.00
C TYR A 127 1.84 1.70 -10.31
N HIS A 128 2.53 1.96 -11.42
CA HIS A 128 3.71 1.36 -12.05
C HIS A 128 5.08 1.24 -11.33
N GLY A 129 5.46 0.12 -10.69
CA GLY A 129 6.89 -0.21 -10.44
C GLY A 129 7.72 0.73 -9.52
N SER A 130 9.06 0.62 -9.50
CA SER A 130 9.91 1.34 -8.51
C SER A 130 9.71 2.86 -8.53
N GLY A 131 9.34 3.44 -7.38
CA GLY A 131 8.97 4.85 -7.27
C GLY A 131 7.57 5.18 -7.80
N ALA A 132 6.67 4.20 -7.80
CA ALA A 132 5.27 4.40 -8.18
C ALA A 132 4.55 5.37 -7.24
N GLY A 133 3.70 6.16 -7.88
CA GLY A 133 2.99 7.30 -7.34
C GLY A 133 2.75 8.31 -8.47
N PRO A 134 2.07 9.43 -8.20
CA PRO A 134 1.88 10.51 -9.15
C PRO A 134 3.23 10.98 -9.72
N MET A 135 3.31 11.10 -11.04
CA MET A 135 4.45 11.70 -11.72
C MET A 135 4.13 13.15 -12.09
N LEU A 136 5.10 14.04 -11.94
CA LEU A 136 4.95 15.42 -12.38
C LEU A 136 4.62 15.47 -13.88
N GLY A 137 3.57 16.20 -14.25
CA GLY A 137 3.11 16.33 -15.64
C GLY A 137 2.34 15.13 -16.20
N ILE A 138 2.07 14.10 -15.38
CA ILE A 138 1.23 12.96 -15.75
C ILE A 138 -0.09 13.01 -15.00
N SER A 139 -1.18 12.89 -15.73
CA SER A 139 -2.56 12.86 -15.26
C SER A 139 -3.30 11.68 -15.90
N PHE A 140 -4.28 11.16 -15.16
CA PHE A 140 -5.17 10.09 -15.62
C PHE A 140 -6.63 10.59 -15.52
N PRO A 141 -7.14 11.27 -16.55
CA PRO A 141 -8.50 11.82 -16.52
C PRO A 141 -9.56 10.75 -16.22
N GLY A 142 -10.49 11.07 -15.32
CA GLY A 142 -11.55 10.14 -14.89
C GLY A 142 -11.17 9.22 -13.73
N ILE A 143 -9.88 9.08 -13.40
CA ILE A 143 -9.43 8.37 -12.20
C ILE A 143 -9.70 9.25 -10.97
N GLN A 144 -10.44 8.71 -10.00
CA GLN A 144 -10.77 9.39 -8.75
C GLN A 144 -9.89 8.91 -7.60
N PHE A 145 -9.51 7.63 -7.63
CA PHE A 145 -8.72 7.00 -6.59
C PHE A 145 -7.54 6.25 -7.20
N ALA A 146 -6.35 6.44 -6.64
CA ALA A 146 -5.17 5.72 -7.04
C ALA A 146 -4.42 5.15 -5.83
N ARG A 147 -3.86 3.98 -6.06
CA ARG A 147 -3.06 3.21 -5.11
C ARG A 147 -1.59 3.42 -5.44
N GLY A 148 -0.85 4.04 -4.53
CA GLY A 148 0.62 4.07 -4.57
C GLY A 148 1.19 2.75 -4.09
N ILE A 149 2.41 2.39 -4.50
CA ILE A 149 3.07 1.14 -4.03
C ILE A 149 4.01 1.39 -2.85
N HIS A 150 4.07 2.63 -2.35
CA HIS A 150 4.85 2.92 -1.16
C HIS A 150 4.19 2.29 0.07
N HIS A 151 5.03 1.71 0.92
CA HIS A 151 4.61 0.96 2.11
C HIS A 151 4.75 1.78 3.39
N THR A 152 4.89 3.10 3.23
CA THR A 152 5.03 4.07 4.32
C THR A 152 3.78 4.92 4.38
N TRP A 153 3.12 4.92 5.53
CA TRP A 153 1.96 5.75 5.81
C TRP A 153 2.18 6.51 7.12
N ALA A 154 1.63 7.71 7.19
CA ALA A 154 1.51 8.47 8.42
C ALA A 154 0.13 9.12 8.52
N VAL A 155 -0.26 9.45 9.76
CA VAL A 155 -1.50 10.19 10.00
C VAL A 155 -1.50 11.47 9.16
N ASN A 156 -2.61 11.73 8.47
CA ASN A 156 -2.82 12.88 7.57
C ASN A 156 -1.92 12.94 6.33
N SER A 157 -1.21 11.86 5.97
CA SER A 157 -0.41 11.80 4.73
C SER A 157 -1.13 11.16 3.54
N ASP A 158 -2.39 10.75 3.71
CA ASP A 158 -3.14 10.05 2.68
C ASP A 158 -3.53 10.97 1.54
N ASN A 159 -3.30 10.49 0.33
CA ASN A 159 -3.72 11.15 -0.89
C ASN A 159 -4.62 10.18 -1.63
N ARG A 160 -5.83 10.63 -1.99
CA ARG A 160 -6.78 9.82 -2.76
C ARG A 160 -6.19 9.34 -4.08
N LEU A 161 -5.24 10.08 -4.66
CA LEU A 161 -4.51 9.72 -5.87
C LEU A 161 -3.13 9.11 -5.58
N ASP A 162 -2.82 8.71 -4.36
CA ASP A 162 -1.55 8.04 -4.02
C ASP A 162 -1.63 7.29 -2.67
N THR A 163 -2.66 6.47 -2.51
CA THR A 163 -2.95 5.87 -1.20
C THR A 163 -1.88 4.79 -0.89
N PRO A 164 -1.27 4.72 0.31
CA PRO A 164 -0.18 3.78 0.63
C PRO A 164 -0.62 2.34 0.86
N VAL A 165 0.19 1.38 0.40
CA VAL A 165 -0.07 -0.06 0.58
C VAL A 165 0.41 -0.57 1.93
N MET A 166 -0.29 -1.57 2.43
CA MET A 166 0.11 -2.32 3.61
C MET A 166 1.43 -3.07 3.36
N PRO A 167 2.43 -2.95 4.25
CA PRO A 167 3.67 -3.72 4.18
C PRO A 167 3.42 -5.22 4.44
N LEU A 168 3.72 -6.07 3.45
CA LEU A 168 3.56 -7.54 3.54
C LEU A 168 4.84 -8.27 4.04
N VAL A 169 5.62 -7.60 4.90
CA VAL A 169 6.90 -8.13 5.40
C VAL A 169 6.75 -9.15 6.53
N SER A 170 5.68 -9.03 7.32
CA SER A 170 5.32 -9.98 8.37
C SER A 170 3.85 -9.79 8.78
N VAL A 171 3.25 -10.83 9.36
CA VAL A 171 1.87 -10.77 9.89
C VAL A 171 1.73 -9.66 10.94
N SER A 172 2.70 -9.55 11.86
CA SER A 172 2.67 -8.55 12.93
C SER A 172 2.67 -7.12 12.38
N ARG A 173 3.55 -6.82 11.41
CA ARG A 173 3.62 -5.48 10.83
C ARG A 173 2.36 -5.16 10.00
N ALA A 174 1.79 -6.14 9.30
CA ALA A 174 0.52 -5.96 8.59
C ALA A 174 -0.62 -5.62 9.55
N TYR A 175 -0.71 -6.31 10.68
CA TYR A 175 -1.70 -6.01 11.71
C TYR A 175 -1.52 -4.64 12.37
N GLU A 176 -0.28 -4.25 12.68
CA GLU A 176 0.02 -2.90 13.18
C GLU A 176 -0.43 -1.85 12.17
N TYR A 177 -0.14 -2.03 10.88
CA TYR A 177 -0.58 -1.11 9.83
C TYR A 177 -2.10 -1.01 9.72
N ILE A 178 -2.80 -2.16 9.83
CA ILE A 178 -4.28 -2.19 9.84
C ILE A 178 -4.81 -1.38 11.02
N HIS A 179 -4.28 -1.63 12.22
CA HIS A 179 -4.72 -0.96 13.44
C HIS A 179 -4.42 0.55 13.39
N GLU A 180 -3.22 0.93 12.96
CA GLU A 180 -2.76 2.31 12.78
C GLU A 180 -3.71 3.10 11.86
N ARG A 181 -4.04 2.54 10.69
CA ARG A 181 -4.95 3.20 9.73
C ARG A 181 -6.39 3.26 10.22
N ASN A 182 -6.91 2.17 10.80
CA ASN A 182 -8.29 2.15 11.29
C ASN A 182 -8.50 3.06 12.51
N ASN A 183 -7.50 3.21 13.39
CA ASN A 183 -7.52 4.23 14.45
C ASN A 183 -7.62 5.66 13.88
N ALA A 184 -7.05 5.91 12.71
CA ALA A 184 -7.21 7.15 11.95
C ALA A 184 -8.51 7.20 11.13
N ARG A 185 -9.42 6.24 11.32
CA ARG A 185 -10.70 6.07 10.59
C ARG A 185 -10.54 5.79 9.09
N LEU A 186 -9.38 5.30 8.68
CA LEU A 186 -9.06 4.93 7.30
C LEU A 186 -9.03 3.41 7.12
N SER A 187 -9.38 2.96 5.92
CA SER A 187 -9.25 1.56 5.52
C SER A 187 -7.80 1.17 5.28
N ALA A 188 -7.42 -0.09 5.54
CA ALA A 188 -6.08 -0.60 5.26
C ALA A 188 -6.08 -1.49 4.01
N THR A 189 -5.39 -1.07 2.95
CA THR A 189 -5.36 -1.83 1.69
C THR A 189 -4.06 -2.57 1.52
N LEU A 190 -4.16 -3.86 1.23
CA LEU A 190 -3.03 -4.65 0.76
C LEU A 190 -2.99 -4.66 -0.77
N PHE A 191 -1.81 -4.94 -1.29
CA PHE A 191 -1.52 -5.03 -2.70
C PHE A 191 -0.53 -6.17 -2.90
N VAL A 192 -0.84 -7.05 -3.86
CA VAL A 192 -0.05 -8.27 -4.08
C VAL A 192 -0.15 -8.67 -5.54
N HIS A 193 0.93 -9.20 -6.11
CA HIS A 193 0.84 -9.99 -7.33
C HIS A 193 0.45 -11.42 -6.95
N SER A 194 -0.47 -12.06 -7.68
CA SER A 194 -0.78 -13.49 -7.41
C SER A 194 0.49 -14.38 -7.48
N THR A 195 1.48 -13.95 -8.28
CA THR A 195 2.80 -14.60 -8.37
C THR A 195 3.65 -14.52 -7.10
N GLU A 196 3.33 -13.63 -6.16
CA GLU A 196 3.95 -13.55 -4.83
C GLU A 196 3.34 -14.52 -3.82
N LEU A 197 2.17 -15.10 -4.12
CA LEU A 197 1.44 -16.03 -3.26
C LEU A 197 1.94 -17.49 -3.39
N ARG A 198 3.24 -17.65 -3.66
CA ARG A 198 3.92 -18.95 -3.73
C ARG A 198 3.92 -19.65 -2.38
N HIS A 199 3.92 -20.98 -2.40
CA HIS A 199 4.02 -21.77 -1.17
C HIS A 199 5.25 -21.34 -0.34
N GLY A 200 5.04 -21.11 0.96
CA GLY A 200 6.11 -20.70 1.87
C GLY A 200 6.58 -19.24 1.75
N SER A 201 6.00 -18.42 0.85
CA SER A 201 6.37 -17.00 0.76
C SER A 201 5.89 -16.20 1.97
N ARG A 202 6.54 -15.07 2.27
CA ARG A 202 6.11 -14.16 3.34
C ARG A 202 4.77 -13.52 3.00
N GLN A 203 4.59 -13.08 1.75
CA GLN A 203 3.38 -12.47 1.24
C GLN A 203 2.20 -13.41 1.36
N ARG A 204 2.35 -14.68 0.95
CA ARG A 204 1.30 -15.70 1.13
C ARG A 204 0.91 -15.85 2.59
N ARG A 205 1.91 -15.90 3.50
CA ARG A 205 1.61 -16.00 4.93
C ARG A 205 0.79 -14.82 5.44
N VAL A 206 1.13 -13.60 5.05
CA VAL A 206 0.35 -12.42 5.44
C VAL A 206 -1.04 -12.48 4.83
N PHE A 207 -1.15 -12.71 3.52
CA PHE A 207 -2.40 -12.76 2.78
C PHE A 207 -3.37 -13.81 3.34
N ASP A 208 -2.93 -15.06 3.46
CA ASP A 208 -3.76 -16.16 3.99
C ASP A 208 -4.23 -15.88 5.42
N THR A 209 -3.38 -15.24 6.23
CA THR A 209 -3.75 -14.85 7.59
C THR A 209 -4.88 -13.83 7.58
N LEU A 210 -4.80 -12.79 6.74
CA LEU A 210 -5.84 -11.76 6.63
C LEU A 210 -7.15 -12.34 6.09
N VAL A 211 -7.09 -13.20 5.07
CA VAL A 211 -8.27 -13.89 4.54
C VAL A 211 -8.95 -14.72 5.62
N ARG A 212 -8.16 -15.49 6.39
CA ARG A 212 -8.69 -16.28 7.50
C ARG A 212 -9.34 -15.41 8.58
N ASP A 213 -8.74 -14.28 8.94
CA ASP A 213 -9.32 -13.38 9.95
C ASP A 213 -10.58 -12.66 9.44
N VAL A 214 -10.73 -12.45 8.13
CA VAL A 214 -12.00 -11.99 7.54
C VAL A 214 -13.07 -13.07 7.63
N ILE A 215 -12.75 -14.31 7.23
CA ILE A 215 -13.67 -15.45 7.32
C ILE A 215 -14.11 -15.70 8.78
N GLN A 216 -13.20 -15.49 9.73
CA GLN A 216 -13.47 -15.64 11.17
C GLN A 216 -14.04 -14.36 11.82
N HIS A 217 -14.44 -13.36 11.03
CA HIS A 217 -15.04 -12.11 11.48
C HIS A 217 -14.22 -11.34 12.52
N ARG A 218 -12.88 -11.42 12.44
CA ARG A 218 -11.96 -10.56 13.21
C ARG A 218 -11.55 -9.30 12.46
N LEU A 219 -11.68 -9.32 11.13
CA LEU A 219 -11.49 -8.19 10.23
C LEU A 219 -12.70 -8.07 9.31
N GLN A 220 -13.00 -6.87 8.85
CA GLN A 220 -14.02 -6.62 7.84
C GLN A 220 -13.36 -6.32 6.48
N ALA A 221 -13.65 -7.15 5.48
CA ALA A 221 -13.25 -6.82 4.10
C ALA A 221 -14.20 -5.77 3.50
N LEU A 222 -13.64 -4.76 2.83
CA LEU A 222 -14.40 -3.75 2.08
C LEU A 222 -14.00 -3.74 0.60
N PRO A 223 -14.95 -3.48 -0.32
CA PRO A 223 -14.63 -3.14 -1.70
C PRO A 223 -13.73 -1.90 -1.74
N TYR A 224 -12.68 -1.92 -2.56
CA TYR A 224 -11.71 -0.82 -2.64
C TYR A 224 -12.37 0.54 -2.92
N LEU A 225 -13.31 0.59 -3.86
CA LEU A 225 -14.01 1.84 -4.17
C LEU A 225 -14.81 2.36 -2.95
N GLN A 226 -15.54 1.49 -2.25
CA GLN A 226 -16.29 1.88 -1.06
C GLN A 226 -15.35 2.38 0.05
N ALA A 227 -14.22 1.70 0.23
CA ALA A 227 -13.22 2.05 1.22
C ALA A 227 -12.60 3.42 0.91
N MET A 228 -12.19 3.68 -0.33
CA MET A 228 -11.65 4.98 -0.74
C MET A 228 -12.71 6.08 -0.68
N GLN A 229 -13.95 5.80 -1.08
CA GLN A 229 -15.03 6.76 -0.91
C GLN A 229 -15.23 7.11 0.55
N GLN A 230 -15.21 6.14 1.47
CA GLN A 230 -15.31 6.38 2.92
C GLN A 230 -14.13 7.21 3.43
N ASP A 231 -12.91 6.82 3.08
CA ASP A 231 -11.67 7.46 3.51
C ASP A 231 -11.57 8.92 3.03
N PHE A 232 -12.25 9.26 1.93
CA PHE A 232 -12.20 10.58 1.29
C PHE A 232 -13.59 11.24 1.08
N ARG A 233 -14.63 10.92 1.87
CA ARG A 233 -15.96 11.56 1.74
C ARG A 233 -15.87 13.07 1.97
N SER A 234 -16.59 13.82 1.15
CA SER A 234 -16.68 15.28 1.21
C SER A 234 -17.59 15.81 2.34
N ASP A 235 -18.38 14.93 2.99
CA ASP A 235 -19.37 15.34 3.98
C ASP A 235 -18.89 15.04 5.41
N GLY A 236 -18.41 16.08 6.10
CA GLY A 236 -17.96 15.97 7.49
C GLY A 236 -16.45 15.85 7.66
N ALA A 237 -15.69 16.07 6.59
CA ALA A 237 -14.55 16.93 6.78
C ALA A 237 -15.09 18.19 7.49
N THR A 238 -14.80 18.34 8.79
CA THR A 238 -14.14 19.59 9.13
C THR A 238 -13.20 19.82 7.95
N ALA A 239 -13.47 20.85 7.17
CA ALA A 239 -12.39 21.60 6.60
C ALA A 239 -11.50 21.92 7.81
N VAL A 240 -10.64 20.97 8.18
CA VAL A 240 -9.29 21.30 8.53
C VAL A 240 -8.86 21.96 7.24
N THR A 241 -9.05 23.28 7.23
CA THR A 241 -8.37 24.16 6.33
C THR A 241 -7.04 23.50 6.07
N THR A 242 -6.78 23.18 4.81
CA THR A 242 -5.43 23.01 4.30
C THR A 242 -4.67 24.28 4.63
N GLN A 243 -4.30 24.45 5.90
CA GLN A 243 -2.97 24.89 6.23
C GLN A 243 -2.11 23.74 5.70
N PRO A 244 -1.27 23.98 4.69
CA PRO A 244 -0.27 23.01 4.30
C PRO A 244 0.38 22.52 5.58
N THR A 245 0.33 21.21 5.86
CA THR A 245 1.22 20.66 6.87
C THR A 245 2.61 20.96 6.36
N GLU A 246 3.22 22.00 6.91
CA GLU A 246 4.51 22.43 6.41
C GLU A 246 5.47 21.24 6.57
N ILE A 247 6.19 20.91 5.50
CA ILE A 247 7.12 19.80 5.48
C ILE A 247 8.51 20.36 5.75
N GLY A 248 9.13 19.88 6.83
CA GLY A 248 10.54 20.10 7.10
C GLY A 248 11.40 18.96 6.57
N VAL A 249 12.69 19.21 6.43
CA VAL A 249 13.68 18.19 6.05
C VAL A 249 14.53 17.84 7.26
N MET A 250 14.58 16.56 7.62
CA MET A 250 15.45 16.06 8.68
C MET A 250 16.45 15.06 8.10
N ARG A 251 17.74 15.36 8.21
CA ARG A 251 18.83 14.41 7.94
C ARG A 251 19.33 13.85 9.26
N LEU A 252 19.34 12.53 9.37
CA LEU A 252 19.96 11.81 10.48
C LEU A 252 21.19 11.07 9.95
N SER A 253 22.24 11.04 10.75
CA SER A 253 23.46 10.28 10.46
C SER A 253 24.11 9.80 11.74
N ALA A 254 24.99 8.81 11.64
CA ALA A 254 25.73 8.29 12.77
C ALA A 254 27.23 8.23 12.49
N LEU A 255 28.01 8.68 13.47
CA LEU A 255 29.47 8.56 13.49
C LEU A 255 29.90 7.81 14.75
N THR A 256 31.07 7.15 14.70
CA THR A 256 31.75 6.70 15.92
C THR A 256 32.04 7.89 16.84
N LYS A 257 31.89 7.69 18.15
CA LYS A 257 32.21 8.74 19.14
C LYS A 257 33.69 9.09 19.08
N GLN A 258 34.54 8.08 18.93
CA GLN A 258 35.99 8.19 18.73
C GLN A 258 36.33 8.23 17.24
N GLY A 259 37.12 9.20 16.79
CA GLY A 259 37.57 9.29 15.39
C GLY A 259 36.52 9.76 14.37
N LYS A 260 35.25 9.96 14.77
CA LYS A 260 34.18 10.58 13.97
C LYS A 260 33.97 9.92 12.59
N ARG A 261 34.12 8.59 12.50
CA ARG A 261 33.96 7.85 11.24
C ARG A 261 32.49 7.50 11.02
N PRO A 262 31.94 7.62 9.80
CA PRO A 262 30.58 7.18 9.51
C PRO A 262 30.38 5.69 9.78
N ILE A 263 29.26 5.34 10.41
CA ILE A 263 28.92 3.95 10.74
C ILE A 263 27.46 3.64 10.40
N PRO A 264 27.17 2.42 9.91
CA PRO A 264 25.80 2.02 9.63
C PRO A 264 25.03 1.75 10.94
N VAL A 265 23.84 2.33 11.05
CA VAL A 265 22.94 2.15 12.19
C VAL A 265 21.49 1.96 11.72
N ASN A 266 20.63 1.53 12.64
CA ASN A 266 19.18 1.59 12.48
C ASN A 266 18.68 2.90 13.07
N LEU A 267 18.11 3.77 12.23
CA LEU A 267 17.52 5.03 12.61
C LEU A 267 16.01 4.86 12.83
N SER A 268 15.48 5.45 13.89
CA SER A 268 14.03 5.57 14.07
C SER A 268 13.63 7.00 14.43
N ILE A 269 12.43 7.39 14.02
CA ILE A 269 11.84 8.70 14.27
C ILE A 269 10.44 8.43 14.78
N LYS A 270 10.08 9.02 15.91
CA LYS A 270 8.73 8.95 16.46
C LYS A 270 8.30 10.35 16.90
N GLN A 271 7.17 10.84 16.40
CA GLN A 271 6.61 12.11 16.85
C GLN A 271 6.17 12.00 18.32
N ARG A 272 6.34 13.07 19.09
CA ARG A 272 6.11 13.05 20.54
C ARG A 272 4.65 12.83 20.92
N ASP A 273 3.73 13.21 20.05
CA ASP A 273 2.29 12.92 20.18
C ASP A 273 1.92 11.47 19.81
N GLY A 274 2.87 10.69 19.30
CA GLY A 274 2.68 9.29 18.91
C GLY A 274 2.09 9.07 17.51
N ASN A 275 1.76 10.14 16.77
CA ASN A 275 0.98 10.07 15.52
C ASN A 275 1.81 9.76 14.27
N TYR A 276 3.14 9.78 14.38
CA TYR A 276 4.04 9.52 13.27
C TYR A 276 5.21 8.67 13.73
N SER A 277 5.55 7.64 12.97
CA SER A 277 6.85 6.97 13.12
C SER A 277 7.41 6.50 11.78
N THR A 278 8.73 6.57 11.63
CA THR A 278 9.46 6.02 10.47
C THR A 278 10.82 5.50 10.90
N SER A 279 11.44 4.68 10.06
CA SER A 279 12.75 4.12 10.34
C SER A 279 13.55 3.85 9.07
N ALA A 280 14.88 3.80 9.19
CA ALA A 280 15.78 3.35 8.16
C ALA A 280 16.81 2.41 8.76
N SER A 281 17.03 1.26 8.14
CA SER A 281 17.95 0.23 8.67
C SER A 281 19.28 0.23 7.93
N ASN A 282 20.35 -0.14 8.65
CA ASN A 282 21.69 -0.30 8.10
C ASN A 282 22.17 0.88 7.24
N THR A 283 22.04 2.10 7.74
CA THR A 283 22.40 3.33 7.01
C THR A 283 23.34 4.21 7.81
N THR A 284 24.30 4.84 7.13
CA THR A 284 25.20 5.85 7.72
C THR A 284 24.55 7.22 7.77
N SER A 285 23.64 7.51 6.83
CA SER A 285 22.89 8.75 6.77
C SER A 285 21.62 8.61 5.94
N ARG A 286 20.52 9.19 6.42
CA ARG A 286 19.25 9.24 5.71
C ARG A 286 18.58 10.60 5.89
N GLN A 287 18.05 11.12 4.79
CA GLN A 287 17.16 12.28 4.80
C GLN A 287 15.71 11.82 4.81
N PHE A 288 14.90 12.52 5.60
CA PHE A 288 13.47 12.31 5.78
C PHE A 288 12.75 13.64 5.53
N SER A 289 11.66 13.58 4.77
CA SER A 289 10.71 14.70 4.65
C SER A 289 9.57 14.41 5.61
N LEU A 290 9.42 15.25 6.62
CA LEU A 290 8.52 15.03 7.74
C LEU A 290 7.63 16.26 7.95
N PRO A 291 6.41 16.11 8.48
CA PRO A 291 5.67 17.24 9.03
C PRO A 291 6.51 18.08 10.01
N VAL A 292 6.27 19.38 10.07
CA VAL A 292 6.75 20.21 11.18
C VAL A 292 6.21 19.68 12.49
N GLY A 293 7.08 19.55 13.51
CA GLY A 293 6.69 18.94 14.77
C GLY A 293 7.86 18.55 15.68
N LYS A 294 7.51 18.00 16.85
CA LYS A 294 8.49 17.51 17.84
C LYS A 294 8.65 16.01 17.72
N TYR A 295 9.88 15.58 17.51
CA TYR A 295 10.25 14.18 17.28
C TYR A 295 11.22 13.70 18.35
N ARG A 296 11.06 12.43 18.73
CA ARG A 296 12.10 11.62 19.35
C ARG A 296 12.74 10.78 18.26
N VAL A 297 14.02 11.00 18.03
CA VAL A 297 14.83 10.26 17.07
C VAL A 297 15.80 9.35 17.80
N SER A 298 16.10 8.19 17.23
CA SER A 298 17.11 7.29 17.77
C SER A 298 17.99 6.67 16.70
N ALA A 299 19.21 6.29 17.10
CA ALA A 299 20.13 5.48 16.34
C ALA A 299 20.50 4.25 17.16
N LYS A 300 20.41 3.07 16.55
CA LYS A 300 20.72 1.79 17.20
C LYS A 300 21.76 0.99 16.41
N ILE A 301 22.76 0.48 17.11
CA ILE A 301 23.74 -0.48 16.59
C ILE A 301 23.96 -1.59 17.62
N GLY A 302 23.73 -2.85 17.23
CA GLY A 302 23.72 -3.97 18.17
C GLY A 302 22.76 -3.71 19.35
N GLN A 303 23.30 -3.66 20.57
CA GLN A 303 22.56 -3.35 21.80
C GLN A 303 22.58 -1.87 22.20
N THR A 304 23.43 -1.06 21.56
CA THR A 304 23.60 0.35 21.87
C THR A 304 22.54 1.20 21.17
N THR A 305 21.82 2.03 21.92
CA THR A 305 20.81 2.97 21.39
C THR A 305 21.06 4.36 21.93
N GLU A 306 21.18 5.33 21.04
CA GLU A 306 21.22 6.77 21.36
C GLU A 306 19.90 7.41 20.95
N THR A 307 19.40 8.35 21.76
CA THR A 307 18.10 9.01 21.52
C THR A 307 18.22 10.53 21.69
N LYS A 308 17.53 11.30 20.84
CA LYS A 308 17.48 12.75 20.93
C LYS A 308 16.09 13.27 20.61
N ASP A 309 15.69 14.36 21.25
CA ASP A 309 14.49 15.10 20.85
C ASP A 309 14.84 16.29 19.96
N LEU A 310 14.11 16.43 18.87
CA LEU A 310 14.30 17.46 17.85
C LEU A 310 12.97 18.13 17.54
N SER A 311 12.98 19.45 17.34
CA SER A 311 11.82 20.22 16.88
C SER A 311 12.08 20.65 15.44
N LEU A 312 11.36 20.07 14.49
CA LEU A 312 11.48 20.36 13.07
C LEU A 312 10.54 21.50 12.67
N ASN A 313 11.05 22.48 11.93
CA ASN A 313 10.29 23.58 11.33
C ASN A 313 10.39 23.53 9.79
N ALA A 314 9.55 24.31 9.10
CA ALA A 314 9.43 24.28 7.64
C ALA A 314 10.59 24.98 6.92
N THR A 315 11.09 26.03 7.55
CA THR A 315 12.07 26.96 6.98
C THR A 315 13.51 26.45 7.05
N GLN A 316 13.80 25.49 7.93
CA GLN A 316 15.15 25.04 8.21
C GLN A 316 15.22 23.52 8.28
N GLY A 317 16.05 22.94 7.40
CA GLY A 317 16.40 21.54 7.48
C GLY A 317 17.27 21.26 8.72
N ILE A 318 16.98 20.18 9.43
CA ILE A 318 17.77 19.75 10.58
C ILE A 318 18.71 18.64 10.16
N HIS A 319 20.00 18.80 10.42
CA HIS A 319 20.96 17.70 10.35
C HIS A 319 21.40 17.32 11.77
N HIS A 320 20.99 16.14 12.23
CA HIS A 320 21.44 15.59 13.49
C HIS A 320 22.41 14.43 13.27
N ILE A 321 23.50 14.44 14.03
CA ILE A 321 24.54 13.42 14.00
C ILE A 321 24.58 12.73 15.36
N PHE A 322 24.27 11.44 15.38
CA PHE A 322 24.48 10.59 16.55
C PHE A 322 25.95 10.22 16.68
N LEU A 323 26.52 10.42 17.86
CA LEU A 323 27.87 9.98 18.20
C LEU A 323 27.78 8.67 18.99
N MET A 324 27.87 7.54 18.30
CA MET A 324 27.66 6.23 18.90
C MET A 324 28.89 5.80 19.70
N PRO A 325 28.73 5.30 20.93
CA PRO A 325 29.83 4.79 21.76
C PRO A 325 30.22 3.36 21.31
N VAL A 326 30.68 3.27 20.07
CA VAL A 326 31.27 2.08 19.43
C VAL A 326 32.62 2.44 18.84
#